data_AF-A0AAV2B8R9-F1
#
_entry.id   AF-A0AAV2B8R9-F1
#
_cell.length_a   1.000
_cell.length_b   1.000
_cell.length_c   1.000
_cell.angle_alpha   90.00
_cell.angle_beta   90.00
_cell.angle_gamma   90.00
#
_symmetry.space_group_name_H-M   'P 1'
#
loop_
_entity.id
_entity.type
_entity.pdbx_description
1 polymer ?
#
loop_
_entity_poly.entity_id
_entity_poly.type
_entity_poly.pdbx_seq_one_letter_code
_entity_poly.pdbx_strand_id
1 'polypeptide(L)'
;MGKRRKGKKKAEARLVARRQARAEARDIRMREIEKQQKEAEKNHTDHYDDHLDEPARPPRGIRSDNRERASSYASVGSDSRRNSEDIPDTIGSKEYKLLTNQVMELEEKFKKAMVTAAQLDNEKTTLSYQVDTLKDELEELEESNLLVQKDYKSVSRNYELLNNDFKDLKKQSELLKECIRMRDELIAEYGLVLVGGEEEEVKDDDEEELSSDNKKKSESEREKRIAKMALVSQAAADILNKAGSGTLDVRLKKLAEEKQELLDEIYRLRLDLEEERQKAYKLDHLSLRSTGGSSPEMKLMEVQREANKQVNDYKYRLKKAEQEITTLQSSVSRLDGQLNRFKNQAETAEATEDELKAEKRKLQRELREAQARIEELETANSHLQKRIDKLKTGKNALIKT
;
A
#
# COMPACT_ATOMS: atom_id res chain seq x y z
N MET A 1 23.23 13.02 11.50
CA MET A 1 21.97 12.30 11.77
C MET A 1 22.09 11.07 12.70
N GLY A 2 23.25 10.42 12.84
CA GLY A 2 23.40 9.18 13.64
C GLY A 2 23.17 9.30 15.16
N LYS A 3 23.60 10.40 15.81
CA LYS A 3 23.42 10.60 17.26
C LYS A 3 21.95 10.75 17.69
N ARG A 4 21.11 11.43 16.90
CA ARG A 4 19.66 11.60 17.17
C ARG A 4 18.88 10.29 17.00
N ARG A 5 19.21 9.46 16.00
CA ARG A 5 18.60 8.12 15.82
C ARG A 5 19.02 7.17 16.96
N LYS A 6 20.28 7.19 17.39
CA LYS A 6 20.75 6.42 18.56
C LYS A 6 20.06 6.87 19.87
N GLY A 7 19.83 8.17 20.05
CA GLY A 7 19.10 8.71 21.20
C GLY A 7 17.63 8.29 21.24
N LYS A 8 16.91 8.33 20.09
CA LYS A 8 15.53 7.84 19.99
C LYS A 8 15.41 6.36 20.32
N LYS A 9 16.26 5.51 19.74
CA LYS A 9 16.27 4.07 20.01
C LYS A 9 16.55 3.73 21.49
N LYS A 10 17.45 4.47 22.14
CA LYS A 10 17.72 4.29 23.58
C LYS A 10 16.54 4.72 24.47
N ALA A 11 15.86 5.81 24.11
CA ALA A 11 14.68 6.28 24.84
C ALA A 11 13.50 5.30 24.72
N GLU A 12 13.28 4.78 23.51
CA GLU A 12 12.26 3.77 23.21
C GLU A 12 12.54 2.45 23.94
N ALA A 13 13.79 1.95 23.92
CA ALA A 13 14.17 0.75 24.67
C ALA A 13 13.99 0.92 26.18
N ARG A 14 14.27 2.11 26.74
CA ARG A 14 14.06 2.41 28.16
C ARG A 14 12.57 2.45 28.52
N LEU A 15 11.73 2.94 27.61
CA LEU A 15 10.27 2.99 27.80
C LEU A 15 9.65 1.60 27.74
N VAL A 16 10.10 0.76 26.78
CA VAL A 16 9.70 -0.65 26.71
C VAL A 16 10.13 -1.42 27.96
N ALA A 17 11.37 -1.24 28.42
CA ALA A 17 11.84 -1.86 29.66
C ALA A 17 11.04 -1.42 30.89
N ARG A 18 10.62 -0.15 30.96
CA ARG A 18 9.77 0.36 32.05
C ARG A 18 8.38 -0.28 32.02
N ARG A 19 7.77 -0.43 30.84
CA ARG A 19 6.48 -1.11 30.66
C ARG A 19 6.57 -2.59 31.05
N GLN A 20 7.64 -3.26 30.63
CA GLN A 20 7.87 -4.65 30.99
C GLN A 20 8.06 -4.84 32.50
N ALA A 21 8.85 -3.97 33.16
CA ALA A 21 9.03 -4.02 34.60
C ALA A 21 7.73 -3.76 35.38
N ARG A 22 6.87 -2.85 34.88
CA ARG A 22 5.52 -2.63 35.46
C ARG A 22 4.65 -3.87 35.29
N ALA A 23 4.62 -4.48 34.10
CA ALA A 23 3.87 -5.72 33.86
C ALA A 23 4.34 -6.87 34.76
N GLU A 24 5.65 -7.07 34.89
CA GLU A 24 6.23 -8.09 35.77
C GLU A 24 5.91 -7.82 37.25
N ALA A 25 5.91 -6.55 37.68
CA ALA A 25 5.52 -6.17 39.03
C ALA A 25 4.03 -6.46 39.31
N ARG A 26 3.14 -6.20 38.34
CA ARG A 26 1.71 -6.56 38.44
C ARG A 26 1.54 -8.07 38.56
N ASP A 27 2.24 -8.85 37.73
CA ASP A 27 2.18 -10.32 37.73
C ASP A 27 2.66 -10.93 39.06
N ILE A 28 3.77 -10.45 39.62
CA ILE A 28 4.30 -10.93 40.89
C ILE A 28 3.30 -10.66 42.02
N ARG A 29 2.73 -9.45 42.04
CA ARG A 29 1.76 -9.03 43.06
C ARG A 29 0.47 -9.83 42.97
N MET A 30 -0.04 -10.08 41.76
CA MET A 30 -1.21 -10.94 41.52
C MET A 30 -1.03 -12.36 42.07
N ARG A 31 0.14 -12.97 41.84
CA ARG A 31 0.45 -14.31 42.37
C ARG A 31 0.56 -14.33 43.89
N GLU A 32 1.06 -13.25 44.50
CA GLU A 32 1.17 -13.15 45.96
C GLU A 32 -0.21 -13.07 46.64
N ILE A 33 -1.15 -12.36 46.02
CA ILE A 33 -2.53 -12.24 46.50
C ILE A 33 -3.26 -13.58 46.38
N GLU A 34 -3.14 -14.24 45.24
CA GLU A 34 -3.72 -15.57 45.02
C GLU A 34 -3.17 -16.57 46.05
N LYS A 35 -1.87 -16.47 46.38
CA LYS A 35 -1.25 -17.28 47.41
C LYS A 35 -1.81 -16.95 48.81
N GLN A 36 -1.96 -15.68 49.16
CA GLN A 36 -2.54 -15.25 50.44
C GLN A 36 -4.01 -15.68 50.57
N GLN A 37 -4.81 -15.58 49.51
CA GLN A 37 -6.18 -16.06 49.47
C GLN A 37 -6.25 -17.57 49.70
N LYS A 38 -5.39 -18.33 49.01
CA LYS A 38 -5.32 -19.79 49.15
C LYS A 38 -4.82 -20.23 50.54
N GLU A 39 -3.96 -19.45 51.17
CA GLU A 39 -3.48 -19.70 52.54
C GLU A 39 -4.54 -19.36 53.59
N ALA A 40 -5.28 -18.26 53.40
CA ALA A 40 -6.43 -17.91 54.25
C ALA A 40 -7.56 -18.95 54.15
N GLU A 41 -7.83 -19.47 52.95
CA GLU A 41 -8.79 -20.56 52.74
C GLU A 41 -8.36 -21.86 53.44
N LYS A 42 -7.08 -22.23 53.35
CA LYS A 42 -6.53 -23.40 54.05
C LYS A 42 -6.64 -23.26 55.57
N ASN A 43 -6.21 -22.12 56.12
CA ASN A 43 -6.30 -21.85 57.56
C ASN A 43 -7.75 -21.84 58.06
N HIS A 44 -8.69 -21.38 57.23
CA HIS A 44 -10.12 -21.47 57.54
C HIS A 44 -10.64 -22.92 57.49
N THR A 45 -10.08 -23.79 56.62
CA THR A 45 -10.50 -25.19 56.50
C THR A 45 -9.95 -26.04 57.63
N ASP A 46 -8.67 -25.85 58.00
CA ASP A 46 -8.01 -26.56 59.11
C ASP A 46 -8.66 -26.23 60.46
N HIS A 47 -9.12 -24.99 60.66
CA HIS A 47 -9.81 -24.58 61.89
C HIS A 47 -11.27 -25.11 61.96
N TYR A 48 -11.83 -25.60 60.85
CA TYR A 48 -13.14 -26.26 60.81
C TYR A 48 -13.03 -27.80 61.00
N ASP A 49 -11.89 -28.40 60.66
CA ASP A 49 -11.68 -29.86 60.75
C ASP A 49 -11.34 -30.33 62.18
N ASP A 50 -10.67 -29.49 62.98
CA ASP A 50 -10.37 -29.75 64.41
C ASP A 50 -11.62 -29.80 65.31
N HIS A 51 -12.82 -29.55 64.75
CA HIS A 51 -14.09 -29.57 65.47
C HIS A 51 -15.03 -30.73 65.08
N LEU A 52 -14.60 -31.66 64.22
CA LEU A 52 -15.47 -32.74 63.72
C LEU A 52 -15.19 -34.14 64.29
N ASP A 53 -14.12 -34.36 65.06
CA ASP A 53 -13.76 -35.69 65.58
C ASP A 53 -13.54 -35.74 67.12
N GLU A 54 -14.48 -35.20 67.91
CA GLU A 54 -14.47 -35.45 69.37
C GLU A 54 -15.86 -35.82 69.94
N PRO A 55 -16.07 -37.08 70.39
CA PRO A 55 -17.34 -37.46 71.02
C PRO A 55 -17.44 -36.81 72.41
N ALA A 56 -18.56 -36.13 72.62
CA ALA A 56 -18.95 -35.39 73.82
C ALA A 56 -18.38 -35.92 75.15
N ARG A 57 -17.39 -35.21 75.70
CA ARG A 57 -16.94 -35.32 77.10
C ARG A 57 -17.28 -34.02 77.85
N PRO A 58 -17.68 -34.08 79.13
CA PRO A 58 -17.96 -32.89 79.92
C PRO A 58 -16.65 -32.14 80.22
N PRO A 59 -16.71 -30.81 80.47
CA PRO A 59 -15.53 -29.96 80.50
C PRO A 59 -14.63 -30.33 81.68
N ARG A 60 -13.50 -30.97 81.39
CA ARG A 60 -12.38 -31.08 82.34
C ARG A 60 -11.59 -29.78 82.28
N GLY A 61 -11.39 -29.21 83.46
CA GLY A 61 -10.67 -27.97 83.67
C GLY A 61 -9.31 -27.93 82.98
N ILE A 62 -8.97 -26.71 82.57
CA ILE A 62 -7.66 -26.30 82.07
C ILE A 62 -6.57 -26.83 83.02
N ARG A 63 -5.82 -27.83 82.55
CA ARG A 63 -4.49 -28.16 83.04
C ARG A 63 -3.51 -27.72 81.97
N SER A 64 -2.91 -26.54 82.19
CA SER A 64 -1.69 -26.14 81.51
C SER A 64 -0.51 -26.78 82.24
N ASP A 65 0.14 -27.76 81.62
CA ASP A 65 1.49 -28.20 82.02
C ASP A 65 2.53 -27.76 80.99
N ASN A 66 3.03 -26.56 81.31
CA ASN A 66 4.36 -26.00 81.18
C ASN A 66 5.54 -26.89 80.72
N ARG A 67 6.34 -26.36 79.80
CA ARG A 67 7.82 -26.46 79.72
C ARG A 67 8.33 -25.23 78.95
N GLU A 68 9.28 -24.41 79.37
CA GLU A 68 10.16 -24.32 80.53
C GLU A 68 10.59 -22.84 80.66
N ARG A 69 10.72 -22.30 81.90
CA ARG A 69 12.01 -21.90 82.51
C ARG A 69 11.87 -20.73 83.53
N ALA A 70 12.29 -21.08 84.75
CA ALA A 70 12.95 -20.27 85.79
C ALA A 70 12.17 -19.43 86.82
N SER A 71 12.18 -19.99 88.04
CA SER A 71 12.67 -19.40 89.31
C SER A 71 11.69 -18.80 90.32
N SER A 72 11.58 -19.53 91.46
CA SER A 72 11.49 -19.09 92.88
C SER A 72 10.42 -18.06 93.24
N TYR A 73 9.55 -18.22 94.26
CA TYR A 73 9.76 -18.65 95.65
C TYR A 73 8.42 -19.00 96.33
N ALA A 74 8.51 -19.67 97.47
CA ALA A 74 7.46 -20.36 98.24
C ALA A 74 6.36 -19.50 98.88
N SER A 75 5.18 -20.10 99.11
CA SER A 75 4.52 -20.27 100.43
C SER A 75 3.21 -21.08 100.26
N VAL A 76 3.16 -22.35 100.68
CA VAL A 76 2.53 -22.88 101.91
C VAL A 76 1.12 -22.34 102.20
N GLY A 77 0.13 -23.24 102.14
CA GLY A 77 -1.23 -23.01 102.60
C GLY A 77 -2.12 -24.23 102.37
N SER A 78 -2.06 -25.20 103.28
CA SER A 78 -3.08 -26.24 103.45
C SER A 78 -4.46 -25.61 103.70
N ASP A 79 -5.54 -26.12 103.11
CA ASP A 79 -6.59 -26.78 103.92
C ASP A 79 -7.79 -27.32 103.13
N SER A 80 -8.33 -28.41 103.71
CA SER A 80 -9.71 -28.90 103.64
C SER A 80 -10.27 -29.45 102.31
N ARG A 81 -10.25 -30.79 102.26
CA ARG A 81 -11.26 -31.63 101.63
C ARG A 81 -12.64 -31.31 102.24
N ARG A 82 -13.57 -30.81 101.43
CA ARG A 82 -15.01 -30.91 101.71
C ARG A 82 -15.73 -31.45 100.49
N ASN A 83 -16.00 -32.75 100.58
CA ASN A 83 -16.99 -33.48 99.82
C ASN A 83 -18.38 -32.88 100.10
N SER A 84 -19.13 -32.53 99.06
CA SER A 84 -20.56 -32.26 99.13
C SER A 84 -21.15 -32.45 97.73
N GLU A 85 -21.42 -33.70 97.40
CA GLU A 85 -22.53 -34.05 96.51
C GLU A 85 -23.82 -33.55 97.17
N ASP A 86 -24.53 -32.66 96.47
CA ASP A 86 -25.99 -32.51 96.45
C ASP A 86 -26.32 -31.16 95.80
N ILE A 87 -26.48 -31.15 94.46
CA ILE A 87 -27.11 -30.03 93.75
C ILE A 87 -28.58 -30.40 93.55
N PRO A 88 -29.53 -29.65 94.15
CA PRO A 88 -30.94 -29.98 94.09
C PRO A 88 -31.53 -29.65 92.73
N ASP A 89 -32.18 -30.65 92.13
CA ASP A 89 -33.18 -30.45 91.09
C ASP A 89 -34.34 -29.66 91.69
N THR A 90 -34.35 -28.33 91.53
CA THR A 90 -35.55 -27.48 91.32
C THR A 90 -35.18 -25.99 91.44
N ILE A 91 -35.50 -25.22 90.40
CA ILE A 91 -35.27 -23.75 90.24
C ILE A 91 -33.82 -23.39 89.86
N GLY A 92 -33.52 -23.45 88.55
CA GLY A 92 -32.24 -22.94 88.00
C GLY A 92 -31.91 -23.45 86.59
N SER A 93 -32.42 -24.63 86.21
CA SER A 93 -32.07 -25.26 84.92
C SER A 93 -32.67 -24.59 83.68
N LYS A 94 -33.77 -23.82 83.79
CA LYS A 94 -34.37 -23.12 82.65
C LYS A 94 -33.67 -21.78 82.36
N GLU A 95 -33.36 -21.02 83.40
CA GLU A 95 -32.68 -19.73 83.29
C GLU A 95 -31.21 -19.90 82.87
N TYR A 96 -30.53 -20.92 83.41
CA TYR A 96 -29.21 -21.33 82.95
C TYR A 96 -29.21 -21.72 81.46
N LYS A 97 -30.19 -22.52 81.02
CA LYS A 97 -30.35 -22.90 79.60
C LYS A 97 -30.62 -21.69 78.69
N LEU A 98 -31.37 -20.70 79.17
CA LEU A 98 -31.68 -19.50 78.39
C LEU A 98 -30.45 -18.60 78.25
N LEU A 99 -29.66 -18.45 79.32
CA LEU A 99 -28.41 -17.72 79.30
C LEU A 99 -27.36 -18.42 78.43
N THR A 100 -27.26 -19.76 78.48
CA THR A 100 -26.37 -20.50 77.58
C THR A 100 -26.79 -20.35 76.12
N ASN A 101 -28.10 -20.36 75.81
CA ASN A 101 -28.58 -20.12 74.45
C ASN A 101 -28.27 -18.70 73.97
N GLN A 102 -28.39 -17.68 74.84
CA GLN A 102 -28.02 -16.31 74.49
C GLN A 102 -26.51 -16.17 74.25
N VAL A 103 -25.67 -16.84 75.05
CA VAL A 103 -24.23 -16.91 74.83
C VAL A 103 -23.93 -17.58 73.48
N MET A 104 -24.56 -18.72 73.18
CA MET A 104 -24.40 -19.39 71.88
C MET A 104 -24.84 -18.51 70.71
N GLU A 105 -25.98 -17.79 70.82
CA GLU A 105 -26.43 -16.87 69.77
C GLU A 105 -25.46 -15.70 69.56
N LEU A 106 -24.87 -15.18 70.64
CA LEU A 106 -23.86 -14.12 70.56
C LEU A 106 -22.55 -14.64 69.95
N GLU A 107 -22.14 -15.86 70.30
CA GLU A 107 -20.98 -16.54 69.71
C GLU A 107 -21.18 -16.78 68.21
N GLU A 108 -22.37 -17.23 67.78
CA GLU A 108 -22.69 -17.37 66.36
C GLU A 108 -22.70 -16.04 65.61
N LYS A 109 -23.26 -14.98 66.22
CA LYS A 109 -23.25 -13.63 65.63
C LYS A 109 -21.83 -13.09 65.52
N PHE A 110 -21.00 -13.30 66.55
CA PHE A 110 -19.59 -12.94 66.53
C PHE A 110 -18.84 -13.70 65.43
N LYS A 111 -19.06 -15.01 65.29
CA LYS A 111 -18.47 -15.82 64.21
C LYS A 111 -18.87 -15.31 62.83
N LYS A 112 -20.15 -14.99 62.61
CA LYS A 112 -20.63 -14.38 61.35
C LYS A 112 -20.00 -13.00 61.09
N ALA A 113 -19.86 -12.17 62.12
CA ALA A 113 -19.20 -10.88 62.01
C ALA A 113 -17.70 -11.02 61.67
N MET A 114 -17.02 -12.00 62.25
CA MET A 114 -15.61 -12.30 61.94
C MET A 114 -15.43 -12.78 60.49
N VAL A 115 -16.31 -13.68 60.01
CA VAL A 115 -16.27 -14.15 58.61
C VAL A 115 -16.51 -13.00 57.63
N THR A 116 -17.51 -12.15 57.90
CA THR A 116 -17.80 -10.99 57.03
C THR A 116 -16.69 -9.94 57.09
N ALA A 117 -16.07 -9.69 58.25
CA ALA A 117 -14.91 -8.81 58.36
C ALA A 117 -13.72 -9.32 57.55
N ALA A 118 -13.43 -10.63 57.59
CA ALA A 118 -12.39 -11.24 56.76
C ALA A 118 -12.70 -11.15 55.26
N GLN A 119 -13.97 -11.37 54.86
CA GLN A 119 -14.41 -11.20 53.47
C GLN A 119 -14.23 -9.76 52.99
N LEU A 120 -14.61 -8.76 53.81
CA LEU A 120 -14.45 -7.35 53.46
C LEU A 120 -12.98 -6.94 53.34
N ASP A 121 -12.09 -7.49 54.17
CA ASP A 121 -10.65 -7.21 54.07
C ASP A 121 -10.05 -7.82 52.79
N ASN A 122 -10.49 -9.01 52.38
CA ASN A 122 -10.15 -9.62 51.11
C ASN A 122 -10.67 -8.81 49.90
N GLU A 123 -11.92 -8.35 49.95
CA GLU A 123 -12.51 -7.50 48.91
C GLU A 123 -11.76 -6.16 48.81
N LYS A 124 -11.47 -5.51 49.94
CA LYS A 124 -10.71 -4.26 50.01
C LYS A 124 -9.31 -4.43 49.41
N THR A 125 -8.63 -5.50 49.77
CA THR A 125 -7.30 -5.85 49.28
C THR A 125 -7.35 -6.05 47.76
N THR A 126 -8.29 -6.86 47.26
CA THR A 126 -8.52 -7.08 45.82
C THR A 126 -8.80 -5.79 45.05
N LEU A 127 -9.70 -4.95 45.55
CA LEU A 127 -10.05 -3.67 44.91
C LEU A 127 -8.86 -2.70 44.91
N SER A 128 -8.05 -2.68 45.97
CA SER A 128 -6.83 -1.87 46.02
C SER A 128 -5.86 -2.22 44.88
N TYR A 129 -5.73 -3.50 44.54
CA TYR A 129 -4.88 -3.94 43.42
C TYR A 129 -5.45 -3.61 42.05
N GLN A 130 -6.77 -3.69 41.90
CA GLN A 130 -7.42 -3.24 40.67
C GLN A 130 -7.16 -1.76 40.45
N VAL A 131 -7.25 -0.93 41.49
CA VAL A 131 -6.92 0.50 41.43
C VAL A 131 -5.46 0.72 41.04
N ASP A 132 -4.50 0.00 41.63
CA ASP A 132 -3.09 0.14 41.29
C ASP A 132 -2.79 -0.29 39.85
N THR A 133 -3.39 -1.40 39.40
CA THR A 133 -3.27 -1.87 38.00
C THR A 133 -3.79 -0.82 37.02
N LEU A 134 -4.98 -0.27 37.29
CA LEU A 134 -5.59 0.75 36.45
C LEU A 134 -4.79 2.05 36.42
N LYS A 135 -4.15 2.44 37.52
CA LYS A 135 -3.23 3.60 37.55
C LYS A 135 -2.03 3.39 36.65
N ASP A 136 -1.40 2.22 36.71
CA ASP A 136 -0.26 1.93 35.84
C ASP A 136 -0.68 1.89 34.36
N GLU A 137 -1.86 1.34 34.03
CA GLU A 137 -2.40 1.36 32.66
C GLU A 137 -2.66 2.78 32.17
N LEU A 138 -3.21 3.63 33.04
CA LEU A 138 -3.46 5.04 32.74
C LEU A 138 -2.13 5.78 32.47
N GLU A 139 -1.10 5.57 33.29
CA GLU A 139 0.23 6.13 33.05
C GLU A 139 0.84 5.65 31.72
N GLU A 140 0.66 4.38 31.37
CA GLU A 140 1.15 3.82 30.10
C GLU A 140 0.44 4.41 28.88
N LEU A 141 -0.88 4.60 28.99
CA LEU A 141 -1.71 5.25 27.97
C LEU A 141 -1.31 6.72 27.80
N GLU A 142 -1.10 7.46 28.89
CA GLU A 142 -0.62 8.85 28.85
C GLU A 142 0.75 8.98 28.18
N GLU A 143 1.71 8.11 28.54
CA GLU A 143 3.02 8.06 27.89
C GLU A 143 2.91 7.74 26.40
N SER A 144 2.00 6.84 26.01
CA SER A 144 1.76 6.48 24.61
C SER A 144 1.15 7.64 23.81
N ASN A 145 0.17 8.35 24.39
CA ASN A 145 -0.49 9.49 23.77
C ASN A 145 0.52 10.63 23.53
N LEU A 146 1.37 10.92 24.51
CA LEU A 146 2.39 11.95 24.39
C LEU A 146 3.41 11.64 23.28
N LEU A 147 3.76 10.36 23.09
CA LEU A 147 4.63 9.94 22.00
C LEU A 147 3.96 10.12 20.63
N VAL A 148 2.71 9.66 20.50
CA VAL A 148 1.91 9.82 19.26
C VAL A 148 1.76 11.30 18.89
N GLN A 149 1.44 12.16 19.86
CA GLN A 149 1.35 13.61 19.61
C GLN A 149 2.66 14.22 19.12
N LYS A 150 3.80 13.78 19.66
CA LYS A 150 5.13 14.25 19.24
C LYS A 150 5.45 13.80 17.81
N ASP A 151 5.13 12.56 17.48
CA ASP A 151 5.37 12.02 16.14
C ASP A 151 4.42 12.66 15.13
N TYR A 152 3.16 12.88 15.48
CA TYR A 152 2.21 13.66 14.67
C TYR A 152 2.76 15.06 14.35
N LYS A 153 3.26 15.80 15.36
CA LYS A 153 3.89 17.12 15.13
C LYS A 153 5.10 17.05 14.20
N SER A 154 5.90 15.98 14.30
CA SER A 154 7.05 15.78 13.40
C SER A 154 6.61 15.48 11.97
N VAL A 155 5.60 14.64 11.78
CA VAL A 155 5.07 14.26 10.46
C VAL A 155 4.38 15.45 9.81
N SER A 156 3.56 16.18 10.55
CA SER A 156 2.90 17.40 10.08
C SER A 156 3.91 18.45 9.57
N ARG A 157 5.01 18.69 10.30
CA ARG A 157 6.09 19.58 9.81
C ARG A 157 6.74 19.07 8.53
N ASN A 158 7.02 17.77 8.43
CA ASN A 158 7.61 17.20 7.21
C ASN A 158 6.64 17.29 6.03
N TYR A 159 5.35 17.11 6.27
CA TYR A 159 4.30 17.26 5.27
C TYR A 159 4.23 18.71 4.77
N GLU A 160 4.29 19.70 5.66
CA GLU A 160 4.31 21.12 5.29
C GLU A 160 5.53 21.49 4.43
N LEU A 161 6.72 21.00 4.81
CA LEU A 161 7.94 21.19 4.02
C LEU A 161 7.80 20.58 2.62
N LEU A 162 7.36 19.33 2.55
CA LEU A 162 7.18 18.63 1.28
C LEU A 162 6.11 19.30 0.39
N ASN A 163 5.04 19.83 1.00
CA ASN A 163 4.01 20.57 0.28
C ASN A 163 4.52 21.89 -0.28
N ASN A 164 5.41 22.59 0.43
CA ASN A 164 6.06 23.79 -0.08
C ASN A 164 6.99 23.45 -1.25
N ASP A 165 7.84 22.43 -1.11
CA ASP A 165 8.72 21.96 -2.18
C ASP A 165 7.91 21.55 -3.42
N PHE A 166 6.78 20.85 -3.23
CA PHE A 166 5.87 20.49 -4.31
C PHE A 166 5.29 21.70 -5.03
N LYS A 167 4.86 22.74 -4.29
CA LYS A 167 4.35 23.98 -4.89
C LYS A 167 5.42 24.69 -5.71
N ASP A 168 6.64 24.74 -5.22
CA ASP A 168 7.75 25.39 -5.93
C ASP A 168 8.14 24.61 -7.18
N LEU A 169 8.22 23.28 -7.08
CA LEU A 169 8.49 22.42 -8.23
C LEU A 169 7.38 22.49 -9.28
N LYS A 170 6.11 22.62 -8.86
CA LYS A 170 4.98 22.83 -9.76
C LYS A 170 5.12 24.14 -10.54
N LYS A 171 5.43 25.25 -9.86
CA LYS A 171 5.68 26.55 -10.51
C LYS A 171 6.86 26.48 -11.50
N GLN A 172 7.94 25.80 -11.12
CA GLN A 172 9.09 25.60 -12.01
C GLN A 172 8.71 24.78 -13.25
N SER A 173 7.90 23.73 -13.08
CA SER A 173 7.40 22.92 -14.20
C SER A 173 6.51 23.74 -15.13
N GLU A 174 5.60 24.55 -14.60
CA GLU A 174 4.75 25.45 -15.38
C GLU A 174 5.59 26.48 -16.16
N LEU A 175 6.59 27.09 -15.51
CA LEU A 175 7.50 28.02 -16.17
C LEU A 175 8.30 27.34 -17.30
N LEU A 176 8.83 26.14 -17.06
CA LEU A 176 9.59 25.41 -18.09
C LEU A 176 8.71 25.02 -19.28
N LYS A 177 7.46 24.60 -19.04
CA LYS A 177 6.50 24.31 -20.11
C LYS A 177 6.23 25.56 -20.95
N GLU A 178 6.07 26.70 -20.31
CA GLU A 178 5.85 27.97 -21.00
C GLU A 178 7.07 28.41 -21.81
N CYS A 179 8.28 28.28 -21.26
CA CYS A 179 9.51 28.53 -22.01
C CYS A 179 9.64 27.62 -23.25
N ILE A 180 9.27 26.34 -23.14
CA ILE A 180 9.26 25.41 -24.27
C ILE A 180 8.22 25.85 -25.30
N ARG A 181 6.99 26.19 -24.88
CA ARG A 181 5.93 26.69 -25.76
C ARG A 181 6.40 27.91 -26.55
N MET A 182 6.97 28.91 -25.86
CA MET A 182 7.51 30.11 -26.52
C MET A 182 8.64 29.78 -27.51
N ARG A 183 9.53 28.84 -27.16
CA ARG A 183 10.60 28.40 -28.06
C ARG A 183 10.04 27.71 -29.30
N ASP A 184 9.05 26.84 -29.14
CA ASP A 184 8.44 26.10 -30.24
C ASP A 184 7.62 27.05 -31.15
N GLU A 185 6.99 28.09 -30.59
CA GLU A 185 6.37 29.18 -31.35
C GLU A 185 7.39 29.96 -32.18
N LEU A 186 8.51 30.35 -31.59
CA LEU A 186 9.59 31.00 -32.34
C LEU A 186 10.12 30.10 -33.46
N ILE A 187 10.36 28.80 -33.18
CA ILE A 187 10.79 27.83 -34.20
C ILE A 187 9.80 27.81 -35.38
N ALA A 188 8.50 27.80 -35.10
CA ALA A 188 7.46 27.83 -36.13
C ALA A 188 7.41 29.17 -36.89
N GLU A 189 7.53 30.31 -36.21
CA GLU A 189 7.56 31.64 -36.82
C GLU A 189 8.75 31.80 -37.79
N TYR A 190 9.91 31.22 -37.46
CA TYR A 190 11.07 31.19 -38.34
C TYR A 190 11.00 30.10 -39.43
N GLY A 191 9.90 29.35 -39.52
CA GLY A 191 9.68 28.31 -40.54
C GLY A 191 10.63 27.12 -40.42
N LEU A 192 11.07 26.83 -39.19
CA LEU A 192 11.98 25.74 -38.86
C LEU A 192 11.18 24.53 -38.36
N VAL A 193 11.65 23.34 -38.69
CA VAL A 193 11.04 22.06 -38.32
C VAL A 193 12.10 21.07 -37.83
N LEU A 194 11.69 20.15 -36.96
CA LEU A 194 12.55 19.09 -36.44
C LEU A 194 12.55 17.90 -37.40
N VAL A 195 13.73 17.39 -37.74
CA VAL A 195 13.93 16.20 -38.59
C VAL A 195 14.94 15.26 -37.91
N GLY A 196 14.84 13.94 -38.16
CA GLY A 196 15.81 12.96 -37.66
C GLY A 196 15.39 12.20 -36.39
N GLY A 197 14.11 12.29 -36.00
CA GLY A 197 13.49 11.47 -34.95
C GLY A 197 12.51 10.41 -35.48
N GLU A 198 12.42 10.26 -36.80
CA GLU A 198 11.47 9.37 -37.49
C GLU A 198 12.15 8.01 -37.78
N GLU A 199 11.42 6.92 -37.54
CA GLU A 199 11.78 5.50 -37.77
C GLU A 199 12.68 4.82 -36.70
N GLU A 200 12.04 4.37 -35.62
CA GLU A 200 11.72 2.95 -35.40
C GLU A 200 10.35 2.93 -34.71
N GLU A 201 9.31 2.42 -35.39
CA GLU A 201 8.16 1.87 -34.68
C GLU A 201 8.71 0.72 -33.83
N VAL A 202 9.08 1.03 -32.59
CA VAL A 202 9.10 0.01 -31.56
C VAL A 202 7.64 -0.41 -31.47
N LYS A 203 7.34 -1.60 -31.98
CA LYS A 203 6.10 -2.28 -31.64
C LYS A 203 6.08 -2.35 -30.12
N ASP A 204 5.28 -1.49 -29.51
CA ASP A 204 4.90 -1.59 -28.10
C ASP A 204 3.94 -2.77 -27.96
N ASP A 205 4.41 -3.97 -28.33
CA ASP A 205 3.86 -5.23 -27.87
C ASP A 205 4.59 -5.50 -26.55
N ASP A 206 4.02 -5.06 -25.42
CA ASP A 206 4.11 -5.67 -24.08
C ASP A 206 3.71 -4.65 -23.01
N GLU A 207 2.40 -4.51 -22.77
CA GLU A 207 1.84 -3.94 -21.53
C GLU A 207 2.04 -4.93 -20.35
N GLU A 208 3.29 -5.25 -20.00
CA GLU A 208 3.59 -5.97 -18.76
C GLU A 208 4.34 -5.08 -17.77
N GLU A 209 3.90 -5.12 -16.50
CA GLU A 209 4.37 -4.32 -15.37
C GLU A 209 5.91 -4.19 -15.30
N LEU A 210 6.43 -3.02 -15.70
CA LEU A 210 7.87 -2.80 -15.85
C LEU A 210 8.58 -2.55 -14.50
N SER A 211 9.63 -3.34 -14.27
CA SER A 211 10.63 -3.17 -13.20
C SER A 211 11.46 -1.87 -13.35
N SER A 212 12.03 -1.36 -12.26
CA SER A 212 12.75 -0.08 -12.22
C SER A 212 13.96 0.03 -13.15
N ASP A 213 14.55 -1.10 -13.54
CA ASP A 213 15.74 -1.15 -14.38
C ASP A 213 15.42 -0.99 -15.88
N ASN A 214 14.25 -1.48 -16.34
CA ASN A 214 13.81 -1.26 -17.72
C ASN A 214 13.38 0.20 -17.98
N LYS A 215 12.86 0.89 -16.96
CA LYS A 215 12.45 2.30 -17.08
C LYS A 215 13.62 3.24 -17.38
N LYS A 216 14.79 2.99 -16.76
CA LYS A 216 16.03 3.76 -17.02
C LYS A 216 16.59 3.51 -18.42
N LYS A 217 16.43 2.28 -18.95
CA LYS A 217 16.87 1.94 -20.30
C LYS A 217 16.03 2.66 -21.36
N SER A 218 14.71 2.69 -21.18
CA SER A 218 13.78 3.43 -22.04
C SER A 218 14.03 4.94 -22.03
N GLU A 219 14.29 5.54 -20.85
CA GLU A 219 14.65 6.97 -20.75
C GLU A 219 15.96 7.28 -21.50
N SER A 220 17.00 6.46 -21.33
CA SER A 220 18.28 6.64 -22.02
C SER A 220 18.14 6.53 -23.55
N GLU A 221 17.28 5.63 -24.04
CA GLU A 221 17.01 5.50 -25.47
C GLU A 221 16.22 6.68 -26.02
N ARG A 222 15.29 7.25 -25.25
CA ARG A 222 14.58 8.47 -25.61
C ARG A 222 15.51 9.68 -25.68
N GLU A 223 16.43 9.83 -24.72
CA GLU A 223 17.45 10.89 -24.74
C GLU A 223 18.35 10.80 -25.97
N LYS A 224 18.81 9.58 -26.31
CA LYS A 224 19.60 9.34 -27.52
C LYS A 224 18.84 9.65 -28.81
N ARG A 225 17.52 9.42 -28.84
CA ARG A 225 16.66 9.79 -29.98
C ARG A 225 16.57 11.31 -30.13
N ILE A 226 16.30 12.02 -29.04
CA ILE A 226 16.24 13.49 -29.04
C ILE A 226 17.58 14.10 -29.47
N ALA A 227 18.70 13.53 -29.04
CA ALA A 227 20.04 13.99 -29.41
C ALA A 227 20.37 13.85 -30.91
N LYS A 228 19.62 13.03 -31.67
CA LYS A 228 19.78 12.84 -33.12
C LYS A 228 18.88 13.75 -33.95
N MET A 229 17.99 14.51 -33.32
CA MET A 229 17.11 15.44 -34.02
C MET A 229 17.88 16.71 -34.41
N ALA A 230 17.60 17.22 -35.60
CA ALA A 230 18.14 18.46 -36.12
C ALA A 230 17.01 19.42 -36.47
N LEU A 231 17.25 20.72 -36.26
CA LEU A 231 16.36 21.78 -36.66
C LEU A 231 16.75 22.26 -38.06
N VAL A 232 15.83 22.23 -39.02
CA VAL A 232 16.08 22.62 -40.42
C VAL A 232 14.94 23.49 -40.93
N SER A 233 15.17 24.30 -41.97
CA SER A 233 14.10 25.03 -42.64
C SER A 233 13.09 24.09 -43.29
N GLN A 234 11.83 24.53 -43.44
CA GLN A 234 10.79 23.77 -44.15
C GLN A 234 11.25 23.29 -45.54
N ALA A 235 11.88 24.16 -46.33
CA ALA A 235 12.36 23.79 -47.67
C ALA A 235 13.42 22.66 -47.63
N ALA A 236 14.32 22.68 -46.65
CA ALA A 236 15.31 21.63 -46.46
C ALA A 236 14.66 20.31 -46.00
N ALA A 237 13.65 20.37 -45.12
CA ALA A 237 12.88 19.20 -44.73
C ALA A 237 12.15 18.57 -45.93
N ASP A 238 11.56 19.38 -46.80
CA ASP A 238 10.88 18.90 -48.02
C ASP A 238 11.85 18.20 -48.97
N ILE A 239 13.09 18.72 -49.11
CA ILE A 239 14.15 18.07 -49.90
C ILE A 239 14.56 16.74 -49.26
N LEU A 240 14.74 16.71 -47.95
CA LEU A 240 15.08 15.49 -47.21
C LEU A 240 13.98 14.44 -47.32
N ASN A 241 12.70 14.84 -47.32
CA ASN A 241 11.57 13.94 -47.52
C ASN A 241 11.53 13.36 -48.95
N LYS A 242 11.94 14.14 -49.96
CA LYS A 242 12.06 13.66 -51.35
C LYS A 242 13.18 12.63 -51.53
N ALA A 243 14.23 12.68 -50.71
CA ALA A 243 15.33 11.72 -50.71
C ALA A 243 14.94 10.31 -50.22
N GLY A 244 13.69 10.12 -49.79
CA GLY A 244 13.13 8.84 -49.33
C GLY A 244 13.23 8.62 -47.82
N SER A 245 12.93 7.40 -47.37
CA SER A 245 12.92 7.04 -45.94
C SER A 245 14.31 6.72 -45.39
N GLY A 246 14.40 6.67 -44.06
CA GLY A 246 15.61 6.42 -43.27
C GLY A 246 16.05 7.58 -42.39
N THR A 247 17.13 7.34 -41.64
CA THR A 247 17.74 8.33 -40.75
C THR A 247 18.17 9.58 -41.54
N LEU A 248 18.30 10.70 -40.83
CA LEU A 248 18.76 11.96 -41.43
C LEU A 248 20.08 11.77 -42.21
N ASP A 249 21.02 11.02 -41.64
CA ASP A 249 22.30 10.71 -42.29
C ASP A 249 22.15 9.90 -43.58
N VAL A 250 21.23 8.92 -43.60
CA VAL A 250 20.95 8.11 -44.80
C VAL A 250 20.33 8.98 -45.90
N ARG A 251 19.37 9.84 -45.56
CA ARG A 251 18.75 10.78 -46.52
C ARG A 251 19.77 11.75 -47.09
N LEU A 252 20.64 12.32 -46.25
CA LEU A 252 21.72 13.21 -46.69
C LEU A 252 22.71 12.51 -47.63
N LYS A 253 23.05 11.25 -47.34
CA LYS A 253 23.94 10.46 -48.18
C LYS A 253 23.35 10.20 -49.57
N LYS A 254 22.07 9.83 -49.65
CA LYS A 254 21.35 9.64 -50.93
C LYS A 254 21.39 10.92 -51.79
N LEU A 255 21.08 12.07 -51.18
CA LEU A 255 21.15 13.36 -51.90
C LEU A 255 22.56 13.69 -52.41
N ALA A 256 23.59 13.33 -51.64
CA ALA A 256 24.97 13.53 -52.07
C ALA A 256 25.36 12.62 -53.25
N GLU A 257 24.89 11.37 -53.24
CA GLU A 257 25.07 10.40 -54.33
C GLU A 257 24.34 10.86 -55.60
N GLU A 258 23.06 11.23 -55.51
CA GLU A 258 22.28 11.78 -56.64
C GLU A 258 22.94 13.02 -57.24
N LYS A 259 23.44 13.94 -56.40
CA LYS A 259 24.18 15.11 -56.86
C LYS A 259 25.43 14.72 -57.64
N GLN A 260 26.16 13.70 -57.20
CA GLN A 260 27.36 13.23 -57.88
C GLN A 260 27.03 12.59 -59.22
N GLU A 261 25.98 11.77 -59.29
CA GLU A 261 25.50 11.15 -60.53
C GLU A 261 25.10 12.21 -61.58
N LEU A 262 24.38 13.26 -61.16
CA LEU A 262 24.02 14.37 -62.04
C LEU A 262 25.25 15.16 -62.53
N LEU A 263 26.27 15.35 -61.68
CA LEU A 263 27.52 15.99 -62.10
C LEU A 263 28.27 15.14 -63.13
N ASP A 264 28.32 13.83 -62.93
CA ASP A 264 28.94 12.91 -63.87
C ASP A 264 28.17 12.88 -65.21
N GLU A 265 26.84 12.93 -65.18
CA GLU A 265 25.99 13.02 -66.37
C GLU A 265 26.22 14.34 -67.12
N ILE A 266 26.28 15.49 -66.42
CA ILE A 266 26.62 16.78 -67.01
C ILE A 266 28.02 16.73 -67.67
N TYR A 267 28.98 16.06 -67.03
CA TYR A 267 30.32 15.91 -67.60
C TYR A 267 30.31 15.08 -68.89
N ARG A 268 29.59 13.96 -68.91
CA ARG A 268 29.42 13.12 -70.12
C ARG A 268 28.72 13.89 -71.24
N LEU A 269 27.60 14.55 -70.94
CA LEU A 269 26.86 15.35 -71.93
C LEU A 269 27.71 16.50 -72.50
N ARG A 270 28.59 17.10 -71.70
CA ARG A 270 29.54 18.10 -72.22
C ARG A 270 30.58 17.50 -73.15
N LEU A 271 31.07 16.29 -72.85
CA LEU A 271 32.00 15.58 -73.73
C LEU A 271 31.31 15.21 -75.05
N ASP A 272 30.11 14.63 -74.99
CA ASP A 272 29.32 14.27 -76.17
C ASP A 272 29.00 15.50 -77.03
N LEU A 273 28.65 16.63 -76.42
CA LEU A 273 28.41 17.89 -77.13
C LEU A 273 29.67 18.40 -77.84
N GLU A 274 30.83 18.29 -77.20
CA GLU A 274 32.10 18.68 -77.81
C GLU A 274 32.48 17.75 -78.97
N GLU A 275 32.26 16.44 -78.82
CA GLU A 275 32.44 15.46 -79.89
C GLU A 275 31.51 15.74 -81.08
N GLU A 276 30.23 16.03 -80.84
CA GLU A 276 29.28 16.39 -81.89
C GLU A 276 29.63 17.71 -82.57
N ARG A 277 30.13 18.71 -81.84
CA ARG A 277 30.67 19.94 -82.44
C ARG A 277 31.86 19.64 -83.36
N GLN A 278 32.76 18.76 -82.96
CA GLN A 278 33.88 18.34 -83.81
C GLN A 278 33.43 17.52 -85.02
N LYS A 279 32.42 16.65 -84.87
CA LYS A 279 31.81 15.91 -85.98
C LYS A 279 31.08 16.86 -86.94
N ALA A 280 30.34 17.84 -86.45
CA ALA A 280 29.69 18.86 -87.26
C ALA A 280 30.74 19.68 -88.02
N TYR A 281 31.86 20.06 -87.40
CA TYR A 281 32.96 20.74 -88.08
C TYR A 281 33.58 19.88 -89.21
N LYS A 282 33.73 18.56 -88.99
CA LYS A 282 34.19 17.61 -90.01
C LYS A 282 33.16 17.37 -91.10
N LEU A 283 31.87 17.34 -90.75
CA LEU A 283 30.74 17.11 -91.66
C LEU A 283 30.51 18.33 -92.55
N ASP A 284 30.63 19.55 -92.04
CA ASP A 284 30.54 20.78 -92.83
C ASP A 284 31.68 20.84 -93.88
N HIS A 285 32.85 20.26 -93.55
CA HIS A 285 33.97 20.08 -94.46
C HIS A 285 33.78 18.92 -95.48
N LEU A 286 32.82 18.01 -95.24
CA LEU A 286 32.51 16.84 -96.10
C LEU A 286 31.19 16.99 -96.88
N SER A 287 30.30 17.90 -96.44
CA SER A 287 28.95 18.12 -96.98
C SER A 287 28.94 18.79 -98.36
N LEU A 288 30.09 19.26 -98.86
CA LEU A 288 30.22 19.71 -100.25
C LEU A 288 30.24 18.53 -101.26
N ARG A 289 30.20 17.26 -100.83
CA ARG A 289 30.46 16.12 -101.73
C ARG A 289 29.60 14.86 -101.61
N SER A 290 28.42 14.87 -101.00
CA SER A 290 27.58 13.67 -101.08
C SER A 290 26.09 13.94 -101.19
N THR A 291 25.68 14.15 -102.45
CA THR A 291 24.38 13.75 -102.98
C THR A 291 24.26 12.22 -102.91
N GLY A 292 23.21 11.70 -102.28
CA GLY A 292 22.73 10.35 -102.60
C GLY A 292 22.04 9.57 -101.48
N GLY A 293 20.72 9.45 -101.59
CA GLY A 293 20.06 8.14 -101.45
C GLY A 293 19.46 7.77 -100.09
N SER A 294 18.26 8.25 -99.80
CA SER A 294 17.26 7.47 -99.04
C SER A 294 15.87 7.83 -99.55
N SER A 295 15.21 6.87 -100.19
CA SER A 295 13.88 7.05 -100.76
C SER A 295 12.88 7.47 -99.67
N PRO A 296 12.04 8.51 -99.86
CA PRO A 296 11.08 9.01 -98.87
C PRO A 296 10.17 7.93 -98.28
N GLU A 297 9.90 6.89 -99.05
CA GLU A 297 9.06 5.74 -98.68
C GLU A 297 9.70 4.85 -97.59
N MET A 298 11.04 4.76 -97.56
CA MET A 298 11.77 3.98 -96.54
C MET A 298 11.72 4.65 -95.17
N LYS A 299 11.79 5.99 -95.12
CA LYS A 299 11.70 6.78 -93.88
C LYS A 299 10.31 6.73 -93.26
N LEU A 300 9.26 6.74 -94.10
CA LEU A 300 7.89 6.60 -93.61
C LEU A 300 7.66 5.23 -92.97
N MET A 301 8.22 4.17 -93.55
CA MET A 301 8.14 2.81 -93.01
C MET A 301 8.86 2.66 -91.66
N GLU A 302 10.02 3.31 -91.48
CA GLU A 302 10.75 3.33 -90.21
C GLU A 302 9.97 4.07 -89.10
N VAL A 303 9.43 5.25 -89.40
CA VAL A 303 8.58 6.02 -88.45
C VAL A 303 7.35 5.20 -88.04
N GLN A 304 6.71 4.52 -89.01
CA GLN A 304 5.55 3.67 -88.73
C GLN A 304 5.94 2.48 -87.83
N ARG A 305 7.11 1.88 -88.04
CA ARG A 305 7.63 0.76 -87.23
C ARG A 305 7.94 1.21 -85.81
N GLU A 306 8.52 2.38 -85.64
CA GLU A 306 8.89 2.96 -84.34
C GLU A 306 7.65 3.40 -83.56
N ALA A 307 6.66 4.01 -84.21
CA ALA A 307 5.36 4.31 -83.62
C ALA A 307 4.64 3.04 -83.15
N ASN A 308 4.64 1.97 -83.95
CA ASN A 308 4.07 0.69 -83.56
C ASN A 308 4.80 0.05 -82.36
N LYS A 309 6.13 0.21 -82.26
CA LYS A 309 6.91 -0.24 -81.11
C LYS A 309 6.51 0.52 -79.84
N GLN A 310 6.44 1.85 -79.91
CA GLN A 310 6.01 2.69 -78.78
C GLN A 310 4.58 2.34 -78.33
N VAL A 311 3.66 2.14 -79.26
CA VAL A 311 2.28 1.72 -78.95
C VAL A 311 2.25 0.38 -78.22
N ASN A 312 3.09 -0.57 -78.61
CA ASN A 312 3.18 -1.87 -77.92
C ASN A 312 3.79 -1.75 -76.52
N ASP A 313 4.80 -0.90 -76.35
CA ASP A 313 5.41 -0.63 -75.03
C ASP A 313 4.40 0.04 -74.07
N TYR A 314 3.63 1.01 -74.56
CA TYR A 314 2.55 1.64 -73.76
C TYR A 314 1.43 0.65 -73.42
N LYS A 315 1.03 -0.23 -74.36
CA LYS A 315 0.05 -1.30 -74.09
C LYS A 315 0.54 -2.26 -73.01
N TYR A 316 1.83 -2.61 -73.01
CA TYR A 316 2.41 -3.47 -71.98
C TYR A 316 2.43 -2.79 -70.62
N ARG A 317 2.86 -1.52 -70.56
CA ARG A 317 2.85 -0.72 -69.32
C ARG A 317 1.44 -0.55 -68.76
N LEU A 318 0.45 -0.30 -69.62
CA LEU A 318 -0.95 -0.21 -69.24
C LEU A 318 -1.43 -1.51 -68.59
N LYS A 319 -1.20 -2.67 -69.23
CA LYS A 319 -1.57 -3.98 -68.66
C LYS A 319 -0.91 -4.26 -67.32
N LYS A 320 0.35 -3.86 -67.15
CA LYS A 320 1.05 -4.01 -65.88
C LYS A 320 0.43 -3.13 -64.78
N ALA A 321 0.11 -1.88 -65.09
CA ALA A 321 -0.56 -0.97 -64.16
C ALA A 321 -1.98 -1.47 -63.82
N GLU A 322 -2.73 -1.99 -64.78
CA GLU A 322 -4.05 -2.61 -64.55
C GLU A 322 -3.95 -3.81 -63.59
N GLN A 323 -2.92 -4.64 -63.75
CA GLN A 323 -2.67 -5.75 -62.83
C GLN A 323 -2.32 -5.25 -61.42
N GLU A 324 -1.46 -4.23 -61.29
CA GLU A 324 -1.13 -3.60 -60.00
C GLU A 324 -2.37 -2.96 -59.32
N ILE A 325 -3.28 -2.36 -60.09
CA ILE A 325 -4.55 -1.85 -59.56
C ILE A 325 -5.38 -2.98 -58.95
N THR A 326 -5.49 -4.13 -59.64
CA THR A 326 -6.29 -5.25 -59.13
C THR A 326 -5.71 -5.87 -57.84
N THR A 327 -4.38 -5.92 -57.70
CA THR A 327 -3.73 -6.41 -56.47
C THR A 327 -3.88 -5.42 -55.32
N LEU A 328 -3.77 -4.12 -55.58
CA LEU A 328 -4.01 -3.08 -54.60
C LEU A 328 -5.47 -3.07 -54.14
N GLN A 329 -6.45 -3.19 -55.04
CA GLN A 329 -7.87 -3.29 -54.70
C GLN A 329 -8.19 -4.50 -53.82
N SER A 330 -7.54 -5.63 -54.07
CA SER A 330 -7.65 -6.84 -53.22
C SER A 330 -7.09 -6.58 -51.82
N SER A 331 -5.97 -5.85 -51.75
CA SER A 331 -5.33 -5.49 -50.47
C SER A 331 -6.18 -4.51 -49.67
N VAL A 332 -6.74 -3.48 -50.31
CA VAL A 332 -7.67 -2.51 -49.70
C VAL A 332 -8.89 -3.24 -49.15
N SER A 333 -9.54 -4.10 -49.94
CA SER A 333 -10.69 -4.89 -49.47
C SER A 333 -10.38 -5.73 -48.22
N ARG A 334 -9.16 -6.28 -48.13
CA ARG A 334 -8.74 -7.05 -46.96
C ARG A 334 -8.52 -6.16 -45.73
N LEU A 335 -7.88 -5.00 -45.92
CA LEU A 335 -7.64 -4.00 -44.88
C LEU A 335 -8.95 -3.42 -44.36
N ASP A 336 -9.90 -3.08 -45.24
CA ASP A 336 -11.25 -2.62 -44.86
C ASP A 336 -11.99 -3.69 -44.02
N GLY A 337 -11.84 -4.96 -44.40
CA GLY A 337 -12.38 -6.08 -43.61
C GLY A 337 -11.73 -6.19 -42.22
N GLN A 338 -10.43 -5.91 -42.08
CA GLN A 338 -9.75 -5.88 -40.79
C GLN A 338 -10.18 -4.67 -39.96
N LEU A 339 -10.25 -3.49 -40.57
CA LEU A 339 -10.69 -2.25 -39.93
C LEU A 339 -12.10 -2.41 -39.34
N ASN A 340 -13.04 -2.97 -40.11
CA ASN A 340 -14.39 -3.22 -39.62
C ASN A 340 -14.43 -4.20 -38.44
N ARG A 341 -13.57 -5.23 -38.43
CA ARG A 341 -13.49 -6.15 -37.28
C ARG A 341 -12.93 -5.47 -36.04
N PHE A 342 -11.85 -4.70 -36.16
CA PHE A 342 -11.27 -3.98 -35.03
C PHE A 342 -12.21 -2.89 -34.51
N LYS A 343 -12.94 -2.21 -35.40
CA LYS A 343 -13.96 -1.25 -35.01
C LYS A 343 -15.07 -1.90 -34.19
N ASN A 344 -15.65 -3.01 -34.67
CA ASN A 344 -16.66 -3.74 -33.92
C ASN A 344 -16.13 -4.26 -32.58
N GLN A 345 -14.88 -4.75 -32.55
CA GLN A 345 -14.24 -5.21 -31.32
C GLN A 345 -14.08 -4.06 -30.31
N ALA A 346 -13.64 -2.88 -30.76
CA ALA A 346 -13.53 -1.70 -29.91
C ALA A 346 -14.89 -1.25 -29.37
N GLU A 347 -15.93 -1.21 -30.21
CA GLU A 347 -17.31 -0.88 -29.79
C GLU A 347 -17.84 -1.87 -28.74
N THR A 348 -17.58 -3.18 -28.92
CA THR A 348 -17.97 -4.19 -27.91
C THR A 348 -17.18 -4.04 -26.61
N ALA A 349 -15.90 -3.68 -26.66
CA ALA A 349 -15.08 -3.47 -25.48
C ALA A 349 -15.50 -2.21 -24.70
N GLU A 350 -15.86 -1.14 -25.40
CA GLU A 350 -16.39 0.08 -24.79
C GLU A 350 -17.71 -0.20 -24.06
N ALA A 351 -18.61 -0.98 -24.70
CA ALA A 351 -19.87 -1.38 -24.07
C ALA A 351 -19.65 -2.20 -22.78
N THR A 352 -18.71 -3.18 -22.79
CA THR A 352 -18.42 -3.97 -21.58
C THR A 352 -17.74 -3.14 -20.49
N GLU A 353 -16.89 -2.17 -20.86
CA GLU A 353 -16.27 -1.25 -19.89
C GLU A 353 -17.34 -0.41 -19.17
N ASP A 354 -18.34 0.08 -19.90
CA ASP A 354 -19.43 0.87 -19.34
C ASP A 354 -20.34 0.04 -18.42
N GLU A 355 -20.62 -1.22 -18.76
CA GLU A 355 -21.30 -2.18 -17.89
C GLU A 355 -20.53 -2.40 -16.58
N LEU A 356 -19.23 -2.68 -16.67
CA LEU A 356 -18.36 -2.87 -15.49
C LEU A 356 -18.27 -1.60 -14.63
N LYS A 357 -18.24 -0.40 -15.23
CA LYS A 357 -18.32 0.87 -14.50
C LYS A 357 -19.64 1.01 -13.75
N ALA A 358 -20.76 0.61 -14.36
CA ALA A 358 -22.07 0.63 -13.72
C ALA A 358 -22.14 -0.35 -12.55
N GLU A 359 -21.65 -1.59 -12.73
CA GLU A 359 -21.58 -2.60 -11.66
C GLU A 359 -20.68 -2.16 -10.51
N LYS A 360 -19.51 -1.60 -10.80
CA LYS A 360 -18.61 -1.04 -9.78
C LYS A 360 -19.33 0.01 -8.93
N ARG A 361 -20.08 0.93 -9.56
CA ARG A 361 -20.85 1.96 -8.82
C ARG A 361 -21.95 1.33 -7.97
N LYS A 362 -22.61 0.28 -8.46
CA LYS A 362 -23.64 -0.46 -7.71
C LYS A 362 -23.03 -1.15 -6.49
N LEU A 363 -21.97 -1.93 -6.66
CA LEU A 363 -21.27 -2.62 -5.58
C LEU A 363 -20.69 -1.64 -4.55
N GLN A 364 -20.19 -0.47 -4.98
CA GLN A 364 -19.75 0.58 -4.05
C GLN A 364 -20.88 1.15 -3.19
N ARG A 365 -22.12 1.24 -3.72
CA ARG A 365 -23.29 1.65 -2.93
C ARG A 365 -23.68 0.57 -1.94
N GLU A 366 -23.74 -0.68 -2.39
CA GLU A 366 -24.05 -1.84 -1.54
C GLU A 366 -23.03 -2.00 -0.41
N LEU A 367 -21.74 -1.79 -0.68
CA LEU A 367 -20.69 -1.80 0.34
C LEU A 367 -20.93 -0.73 1.41
N ARG A 368 -21.25 0.51 1.01
CA ARG A 368 -21.53 1.60 1.96
C ARG A 368 -22.77 1.31 2.80
N GLU A 369 -23.81 0.75 2.20
CA GLU A 369 -25.03 0.35 2.91
C GLU A 369 -24.75 -0.78 3.92
N ALA A 370 -23.96 -1.79 3.51
CA ALA A 370 -23.53 -2.85 4.42
C ALA A 370 -22.67 -2.32 5.57
N GLN A 371 -21.76 -1.38 5.31
CA GLN A 371 -20.96 -0.71 6.34
C GLN A 371 -21.83 0.06 7.32
N ALA A 372 -22.79 0.86 6.83
CA ALA A 372 -23.73 1.58 7.70
C ALA A 372 -24.52 0.60 8.59
N ARG A 373 -24.96 -0.53 8.03
CA ARG A 373 -25.66 -1.57 8.78
C ARG A 373 -24.77 -2.23 9.85
N ILE A 374 -23.48 -2.41 9.58
CA ILE A 374 -22.53 -2.91 10.58
C ILE A 374 -22.40 -1.91 11.73
N GLU A 375 -22.24 -0.61 11.44
CA GLU A 375 -22.16 0.44 12.45
C GLU A 375 -23.43 0.51 13.33
N GLU A 376 -24.62 0.40 12.73
CA GLU A 376 -25.89 0.32 13.45
C GLU A 376 -25.95 -0.90 14.38
N LEU A 377 -25.50 -2.07 13.91
CA LEU A 377 -25.48 -3.29 14.72
C LEU A 377 -24.43 -3.21 15.83
N GLU A 378 -23.25 -2.64 15.58
CA GLU A 378 -22.21 -2.43 16.59
C GLU A 378 -22.66 -1.49 17.71
N THR A 379 -23.34 -0.39 17.36
CA THR A 379 -23.92 0.53 18.34
C THR A 379 -25.04 -0.14 19.14
N ALA A 380 -25.95 -0.87 18.50
CA ALA A 380 -27.00 -1.64 19.17
C ALA A 380 -26.41 -2.70 20.12
N ASN A 381 -25.37 -3.40 19.69
CA ASN A 381 -24.68 -4.41 20.51
C ASN A 381 -23.98 -3.75 21.72
N SER A 382 -23.32 -2.61 21.53
CA SER A 382 -22.76 -1.81 22.63
C SER A 382 -23.83 -1.42 23.66
N HIS A 383 -25.02 -1.02 23.22
CA HIS A 383 -26.14 -0.69 24.10
C HIS A 383 -26.65 -1.92 24.87
N LEU A 384 -26.79 -3.07 24.20
CA LEU A 384 -27.20 -4.33 24.84
C LEU A 384 -26.17 -4.79 25.86
N GLN A 385 -24.89 -4.73 25.53
CA GLN A 385 -23.79 -5.07 26.44
C GLN A 385 -23.86 -4.21 27.72
N LYS A 386 -24.04 -2.89 27.58
CA LYS A 386 -24.23 -1.99 28.73
C LYS A 386 -25.46 -2.35 29.58
N ARG A 387 -26.57 -2.79 28.96
CA ARG A 387 -27.77 -3.23 29.70
C ARG A 387 -27.52 -4.54 30.45
N ILE A 388 -26.82 -5.49 29.83
CA ILE A 388 -26.42 -6.75 30.46
C ILE A 388 -25.52 -6.47 31.67
N ASP A 389 -24.55 -5.57 31.55
CA ASP A 389 -23.64 -5.23 32.65
C ASP A 389 -24.40 -4.56 33.82
N LYS A 390 -25.41 -3.72 33.53
CA LYS A 390 -26.33 -3.18 34.56
C LYS A 390 -27.16 -4.26 35.25
N LEU A 391 -27.67 -5.23 34.50
CA LEU A 391 -28.44 -6.35 35.09
C LEU A 391 -27.54 -7.27 35.92
N LYS A 392 -26.32 -7.54 35.47
CA LYS A 392 -25.32 -8.32 36.22
C LYS A 392 -24.97 -7.64 37.54
N THR A 393 -24.70 -6.34 37.52
CA THR A 393 -24.42 -5.55 38.73
C THR A 393 -25.63 -5.50 39.66
N GLY A 394 -26.84 -5.30 39.15
CA GLY A 394 -28.09 -5.34 39.93
C GLY A 394 -28.36 -6.72 40.57
N LYS A 395 -28.19 -7.81 39.82
CA LYS A 395 -28.30 -9.18 40.34
C LYS A 395 -27.27 -9.44 41.44
N ASN A 396 -26.03 -9.02 41.24
CA ASN A 396 -24.98 -9.19 42.24
C ASN A 396 -25.28 -8.39 43.52
N ALA A 397 -25.92 -7.21 43.41
CA ALA A 397 -26.37 -6.44 44.56
C ALA A 397 -27.51 -7.13 45.33
N LEU A 398 -28.47 -7.74 44.62
CA LEU A 398 -29.58 -8.51 45.21
C LEU A 398 -29.16 -9.84 45.85
N ILE A 399 -28.06 -10.44 45.39
CA ILE A 399 -27.50 -11.68 45.99
C ILE A 399 -26.66 -11.37 47.25
N LYS A 400 -26.19 -10.13 47.39
CA LYS A 400 -25.41 -9.66 48.56
C LYS A 400 -26.29 -9.14 49.72
N THR A 401 -27.61 -9.08 49.54
CA THR A 401 -28.62 -8.82 50.59
C THR A 401 -29.34 -10.11 50.94
#